data_AF-A0A7S1NCB5-F1
#
_entry.id   AF-A0A7S1NCB5-F1
#
_cell.length_a   1.000
_cell.length_b   1.000
_cell.length_c   1.000
_cell.angle_alpha   90.00
_cell.angle_beta   90.00
_cell.angle_gamma   90.00
#
_symmetry.space_group_name_H-M   'P 1'
#
loop_
_entity.id
_entity.type
_entity.pdbx_description
1 polymer ?
#
loop_
_entity_poly.entity_id
_entity_poly.type
_entity_poly.pdbx_seq_one_letter_code
_entity_poly.pdbx_strand_id
1 'polypeptide(L)'
;FFRRFGAAMMPLGPVLTSALLFLVSPFLTGVLTVQPNPPTWPSTVYVFSPGDPDIQQIVSQAYQHNGGHLPPDNGQFSGRRYAFLFKPGTYTEDIPVGYYTQVLGLGQSPQDVSFTGPKGVYSEEGDYNFPVGALNTFWRSAENFQASPTFTWFPGFQGLLWAVSQASPLRRAHVRSDLLLFQYTYGDAAGFASGGFMGNSQVEGVVRSGSQQQWMTRNCRVGSWDGGVWNMVFVGTEGAPAAHCGNKGSPPFVVEATTPTIAEKPYISMNVSGHYYLNIPDPKQSVSGPDWTAGKSVPFERVYVADSASATASTLNKALAQGLHIVFAPGVFTLDRPLVVTQPGTVLLGLGLATLVSAAGNAVVQVGDVDGVRIAGLLLEAGPKPTPVLLQWGSPGRRYPGNPSAPGVLSDLFVRVGGPNVGQVQADVMVRISSGNVIMDNAWLWRADHDVQGLVYNRSHPCQTALVVDGAAVTAYGLAAEHTLQDQVQWNGDHGRSYFFQSELPYDVTQRDFGDRGYVGYRVHPNVTNHIAKGVGIYHFFRDYPVTIDRGIAAPEVAGVRFEQPLGVYLTGLGTMKHVINMRGEPTSPTLPTKDPGAHPVWVCEAAKATDRPPHADPRVGKAPGGNVWTDGDL
;
A
#
# COMPACT_ATOMS: atom_id res chain seq x y z
N PHE A 1 37.59 -48.64 -76.08
CA PHE A 1 39.01 -48.84 -76.41
C PHE A 1 39.70 -49.42 -75.18
N PHE A 2 40.21 -50.66 -75.29
CA PHE A 2 41.08 -51.45 -74.39
C PHE A 2 40.69 -51.65 -72.90
N ARG A 3 40.30 -52.87 -72.45
CA ARG A 3 41.15 -54.05 -72.03
C ARG A 3 42.04 -53.71 -70.82
N ARG A 4 42.12 -54.41 -69.67
CA ARG A 4 42.07 -55.84 -69.27
C ARG A 4 41.93 -55.89 -67.72
N PHE A 5 41.05 -56.71 -67.15
CA PHE A 5 41.24 -58.08 -66.59
C PHE A 5 42.16 -58.25 -65.37
N GLY A 6 41.59 -58.86 -64.31
CA GLY A 6 42.29 -59.49 -63.17
C GLY A 6 41.49 -59.31 -61.86
N ALA A 7 40.29 -59.88 -61.69
CA ALA A 7 40.01 -61.24 -61.21
C ALA A 7 40.65 -61.60 -59.85
N ALA A 8 39.87 -61.49 -58.77
CA ALA A 8 39.88 -62.44 -57.64
C ALA A 8 38.59 -62.26 -56.80
N MET A 9 38.05 -63.40 -56.35
CA MET A 9 36.70 -63.64 -55.83
C MET A 9 36.42 -63.07 -54.42
N MET A 10 35.15 -62.64 -54.25
CA MET A 10 34.21 -62.72 -53.08
C MET A 10 34.72 -63.28 -51.73
N PRO A 11 34.19 -62.79 -50.57
CA PRO A 11 32.74 -62.77 -50.31
C PRO A 11 32.12 -61.52 -49.65
N LEU A 12 30.80 -61.44 -49.82
CA LEU A 12 29.86 -60.44 -49.33
C LEU A 12 29.89 -60.29 -47.80
N GLY A 13 30.21 -59.07 -47.33
CA GLY A 13 29.92 -58.60 -45.99
C GLY A 13 28.61 -57.79 -45.95
N PRO A 14 27.82 -57.86 -44.86
CA PRO A 14 26.43 -57.43 -44.86
C PRO A 14 26.23 -55.91 -44.72
N VAL A 15 25.11 -55.51 -45.32
CA VAL A 15 24.39 -54.23 -45.30
C VAL A 15 24.47 -53.50 -43.94
N LEU A 16 24.91 -52.23 -43.98
CA LEU A 16 24.71 -51.27 -42.89
C LEU A 16 23.21 -50.96 -42.74
N THR A 17 22.62 -51.38 -41.62
CA THR A 17 21.38 -50.81 -41.10
C THR A 17 21.71 -49.77 -40.03
N SER A 18 21.42 -48.50 -40.32
CA SER A 18 21.50 -47.39 -39.38
C SER A 18 20.48 -47.57 -38.25
N ALA A 19 20.95 -47.91 -37.04
CA ALA A 19 20.12 -47.88 -35.84
C ALA A 19 20.05 -46.43 -35.31
N LEU A 20 18.85 -45.85 -35.40
CA LEU A 20 18.49 -44.61 -34.71
C LEU A 20 18.50 -44.89 -33.20
N LEU A 21 19.49 -44.37 -32.46
CA LEU A 21 19.42 -44.30 -31.00
C LEU A 21 18.36 -43.24 -30.63
N PHE A 22 17.16 -43.69 -30.27
CA PHE A 22 16.25 -42.87 -29.48
C PHE A 22 16.85 -42.74 -28.07
N LEU A 23 17.53 -41.62 -27.81
CA LEU A 23 17.78 -41.15 -26.46
C LEU A 23 16.42 -40.77 -25.85
N VAL A 24 15.80 -41.73 -25.16
CA VAL A 24 14.68 -41.46 -24.25
C VAL A 24 15.27 -40.66 -23.09
N SER A 25 15.18 -39.33 -23.21
CA SER A 25 15.45 -38.44 -22.09
C SER A 25 14.46 -38.80 -20.98
N PRO A 26 14.90 -39.17 -19.76
CA PRO A 26 13.98 -39.39 -18.67
C PRO A 26 13.34 -38.04 -18.38
N PHE A 27 12.05 -37.89 -18.72
CA PHE A 27 11.21 -36.92 -18.05
C PHE A 27 11.33 -37.23 -16.57
N LEU A 28 12.14 -36.46 -15.83
CA LEU A 28 12.01 -36.37 -14.39
C LEU A 28 10.59 -35.85 -14.16
N THR A 29 9.66 -36.76 -13.92
CA THR A 29 8.42 -36.48 -13.21
C THR A 29 8.84 -36.05 -11.82
N GLY A 30 9.19 -34.77 -11.67
CA GLY A 30 9.44 -34.18 -10.37
C GLY A 30 8.21 -34.42 -9.52
N VAL A 31 8.38 -35.18 -8.44
CA VAL A 31 7.32 -35.34 -7.44
C VAL A 31 6.98 -33.93 -6.97
N LEU A 32 5.77 -33.44 -7.31
CA LEU A 32 5.27 -32.17 -6.81
C LEU A 32 5.32 -32.25 -5.28
N THR A 33 6.10 -31.37 -4.66
CA THR A 33 6.17 -31.28 -3.20
C THR A 33 4.84 -30.74 -2.68
N VAL A 34 4.00 -31.63 -2.20
CA VAL A 34 2.71 -31.31 -1.57
C VAL A 34 2.98 -30.67 -0.21
N GLN A 35 2.42 -29.49 0.02
CA GLN A 35 2.50 -28.78 1.31
C GLN A 35 1.40 -29.29 2.26
N PRO A 36 1.57 -29.18 3.60
CA PRO A 36 0.54 -29.61 4.54
C PRO A 36 -0.71 -28.71 4.48
N ASN A 37 -1.90 -29.32 4.64
CA ASN A 37 -3.16 -28.62 4.77
C ASN A 37 -4.03 -29.32 5.84
N PRO A 38 -4.18 -28.77 7.06
CA PRO A 38 -3.78 -27.42 7.49
C PRO A 38 -2.27 -27.14 7.39
N PRO A 39 -1.87 -25.90 7.06
CA PRO A 39 -0.45 -25.54 7.10
C PRO A 39 0.11 -25.58 8.52
N THR A 40 1.41 -25.76 8.62
CA THR A 40 2.14 -25.57 9.87
C THR A 40 2.40 -24.08 10.08
N TRP A 41 1.64 -23.47 10.97
CA TRP A 41 1.81 -22.06 11.34
C TRP A 41 2.94 -21.89 12.37
N PRO A 42 3.83 -20.89 12.22
CA PRO A 42 4.79 -20.54 13.27
C PRO A 42 4.08 -19.83 14.43
N SER A 43 4.78 -19.68 15.56
CA SER A 43 4.23 -19.08 16.80
C SER A 43 3.82 -17.61 16.68
N THR A 44 4.18 -16.93 15.59
CA THR A 44 3.76 -15.55 15.30
C THR A 44 2.35 -15.47 14.68
N VAL A 45 1.76 -16.62 14.32
CA VAL A 45 0.40 -16.75 13.80
C VAL A 45 -0.47 -17.44 14.85
N TYR A 46 -1.54 -16.78 15.26
CA TYR A 46 -2.49 -17.31 16.24
C TYR A 46 -3.81 -17.57 15.53
N VAL A 47 -4.31 -18.80 15.61
CA VAL A 47 -5.58 -19.20 14.98
C VAL A 47 -6.61 -19.47 16.06
N PHE A 48 -7.62 -18.61 16.16
CA PHE A 48 -8.65 -18.66 17.19
C PHE A 48 -9.95 -19.27 16.67
N SER A 49 -10.58 -20.10 17.48
CA SER A 49 -11.93 -20.63 17.29
C SER A 49 -12.92 -19.88 18.19
N PRO A 50 -14.21 -19.81 17.84
CA PRO A 50 -15.21 -19.25 18.73
C PRO A 50 -15.23 -19.99 20.09
N GLY A 51 -15.14 -19.24 21.18
CA GLY A 51 -15.15 -19.78 22.55
C GLY A 51 -13.79 -20.19 23.12
N ASP A 52 -12.68 -20.00 22.39
CA ASP A 52 -11.33 -20.15 22.97
C ASP A 52 -11.17 -19.15 24.15
N PRO A 53 -10.79 -19.60 25.36
CA PRO A 53 -10.90 -18.78 26.56
C PRO A 53 -9.81 -17.70 26.71
N ASP A 54 -8.74 -17.77 25.91
CA ASP A 54 -7.52 -16.97 26.04
C ASP A 54 -7.32 -15.92 24.94
N ILE A 55 -8.28 -15.78 24.00
CA ILE A 55 -8.21 -14.82 22.88
C ILE A 55 -7.85 -13.41 23.37
N GLN A 56 -8.65 -12.87 24.31
CA GLN A 56 -8.43 -11.51 24.82
C GLN A 56 -7.07 -11.37 25.51
N GLN A 57 -6.63 -12.39 26.25
CA GLN A 57 -5.35 -12.37 26.95
C GLN A 57 -4.19 -12.34 25.96
N ILE A 58 -4.20 -13.21 24.94
CA ILE A 58 -3.16 -13.30 23.92
C ILE A 58 -3.07 -11.98 23.13
N VAL A 59 -4.21 -11.46 22.67
CA VAL A 59 -4.28 -10.20 21.93
C VAL A 59 -3.75 -9.05 22.78
N SER A 60 -4.15 -8.96 24.05
CA SER A 60 -3.68 -7.89 24.95
C SER A 60 -2.17 -7.98 25.22
N GLN A 61 -1.61 -9.19 25.34
CA GLN A 61 -0.16 -9.38 25.51
C GLN A 61 0.62 -8.93 24.27
N ALA A 62 0.15 -9.27 23.07
CA ALA A 62 0.76 -8.77 21.85
C ALA A 62 0.65 -7.24 21.73
N TYR A 63 -0.50 -6.68 22.09
CA TYR A 63 -0.72 -5.23 22.08
C TYR A 63 0.24 -4.49 23.02
N GLN A 64 0.61 -5.06 24.17
CA GLN A 64 1.64 -4.49 25.07
C GLN A 64 3.06 -4.42 24.46
N HIS A 65 3.30 -5.08 23.33
CA HIS A 65 4.60 -5.01 22.64
C HIS A 65 4.59 -4.07 21.44
N ASN A 66 3.42 -3.91 20.83
CA ASN A 66 3.27 -3.37 19.49
C ASN A 66 2.19 -2.29 19.42
N GLY A 67 1.61 -1.86 20.53
CA GLY A 67 0.60 -0.82 20.54
C GLY A 67 0.38 -0.25 21.93
N GLY A 68 -0.69 0.52 22.07
CA GLY A 68 -0.93 1.26 23.30
C GLY A 68 0.13 2.34 23.52
N HIS A 69 0.45 2.61 24.78
CA HIS A 69 1.41 3.66 25.20
C HIS A 69 2.71 3.10 25.79
N LEU A 70 2.90 1.78 25.68
CA LEU A 70 4.03 1.03 26.22
C LEU A 70 4.33 -0.12 25.25
N PRO A 71 5.59 -0.35 24.83
CA PRO A 71 6.85 0.32 25.22
C PRO A 71 6.95 1.78 24.72
N PRO A 72 7.98 2.57 25.13
CA PRO A 72 8.24 3.89 24.53
C PRO A 72 8.31 3.76 23.00
N ASP A 73 7.63 4.64 22.25
CA ASP A 73 7.34 4.57 20.80
C ASP A 73 6.13 3.70 20.39
N ASN A 74 5.46 3.07 21.36
CA ASN A 74 4.26 2.24 21.17
C ASN A 74 4.51 1.00 20.29
N GLY A 75 5.77 0.59 20.15
CA GLY A 75 6.21 -0.50 19.30
C GLY A 75 6.40 -0.13 17.83
N GLN A 76 6.50 1.17 17.51
CA GLN A 76 6.69 1.67 16.14
C GLN A 76 7.86 0.98 15.45
N PHE A 77 9.00 0.81 16.12
CA PHE A 77 10.16 0.10 15.56
C PHE A 77 10.39 -1.31 16.12
N SER A 78 9.35 -1.91 16.73
CA SER A 78 9.39 -3.28 17.24
C SER A 78 9.83 -4.28 16.16
N GLY A 79 10.60 -5.30 16.56
CA GLY A 79 10.92 -6.46 15.72
C GLY A 79 9.84 -7.56 15.76
N ARG A 80 8.82 -7.42 16.62
CA ARG A 80 7.75 -8.42 16.79
C ARG A 80 6.65 -8.21 15.75
N ARG A 81 6.07 -9.30 15.27
CA ARG A 81 5.06 -9.33 14.20
C ARG A 81 3.96 -10.30 14.61
N TYR A 82 2.70 -9.95 14.36
CA TYR A 82 1.55 -10.73 14.79
C TYR A 82 0.50 -10.85 13.68
N ALA A 83 -0.06 -12.06 13.50
CA ALA A 83 -1.29 -12.26 12.75
C ALA A 83 -2.29 -13.04 13.59
N PHE A 84 -3.47 -12.45 13.79
CA PHE A 84 -4.61 -13.05 14.47
C PHE A 84 -5.63 -13.52 13.45
N LEU A 85 -5.75 -14.84 13.32
CA LEU A 85 -6.61 -15.53 12.37
C LEU A 85 -7.85 -16.03 13.09
N PHE A 86 -9.02 -15.55 12.70
CA PHE A 86 -10.29 -15.91 13.32
C PHE A 86 -11.05 -16.87 12.42
N LYS A 87 -11.32 -18.08 12.90
CA LYS A 87 -12.17 -19.05 12.18
C LYS A 87 -13.60 -18.51 12.02
N PRO A 88 -14.39 -19.01 11.05
CA PRO A 88 -15.81 -18.65 10.95
C PRO A 88 -16.56 -18.83 12.28
N GLY A 89 -17.32 -17.81 12.67
CA GLY A 89 -18.12 -17.78 13.89
C GLY A 89 -18.21 -16.38 14.52
N THR A 90 -18.65 -16.34 15.77
CA THR A 90 -18.90 -15.10 16.53
C THR A 90 -17.94 -14.97 17.69
N TYR A 91 -17.39 -13.75 17.86
CA TYR A 91 -16.39 -13.38 18.85
C TYR A 91 -16.90 -12.20 19.67
N THR A 92 -16.84 -12.31 20.99
CA THR A 92 -17.28 -11.27 21.93
C THR A 92 -16.15 -10.38 22.41
N GLU A 93 -14.93 -10.67 21.96
CA GLU A 93 -13.70 -9.99 22.33
C GLU A 93 -13.56 -8.64 21.61
N ASP A 94 -12.83 -7.74 22.27
CA ASP A 94 -12.42 -6.46 21.72
C ASP A 94 -10.95 -6.57 21.31
N ILE A 95 -10.67 -6.37 20.03
CA ILE A 95 -9.37 -6.67 19.41
C ILE A 95 -8.65 -5.35 19.06
N PRO A 96 -7.79 -4.83 19.95
CA PRO A 96 -6.93 -3.70 19.62
C PRO A 96 -5.87 -4.11 18.60
N VAL A 97 -5.67 -3.26 17.59
CA VAL A 97 -4.66 -3.48 16.53
C VAL A 97 -3.54 -2.45 16.67
N GLY A 98 -2.36 -2.93 17.06
CA GLY A 98 -1.12 -2.14 17.13
C GLY A 98 -0.29 -2.23 15.85
N TYR A 99 0.91 -1.64 15.87
CA TYR A 99 1.95 -1.82 14.86
C TYR A 99 2.25 -3.29 14.56
N TYR A 100 2.59 -3.54 13.32
CA TYR A 100 2.91 -4.82 12.72
C TYR A 100 1.99 -5.98 13.16
N THR A 101 0.71 -5.65 13.31
CA THR A 101 -0.34 -6.57 13.71
C THR A 101 -1.39 -6.61 12.61
N GLN A 102 -1.81 -7.81 12.24
CA GLN A 102 -2.91 -8.02 11.32
C GLN A 102 -4.00 -8.84 11.98
N VAL A 103 -5.25 -8.37 11.89
CA VAL A 103 -6.45 -9.14 12.25
C VAL A 103 -7.11 -9.63 10.96
N LEU A 104 -7.38 -10.93 10.85
CA LEU A 104 -7.99 -11.47 9.65
C LEU A 104 -8.99 -12.60 9.93
N GLY A 105 -10.16 -12.54 9.31
CA GLY A 105 -11.13 -13.64 9.33
C GLY A 105 -10.81 -14.69 8.27
N LEU A 106 -11.02 -15.96 8.60
CA LEU A 106 -10.82 -17.11 7.70
C LEU A 106 -12.12 -17.53 6.98
N GLY A 107 -13.10 -16.63 6.91
CA GLY A 107 -14.32 -16.78 6.14
C GLY A 107 -14.10 -16.73 4.62
N GLN A 108 -15.05 -17.24 3.84
CA GLN A 108 -15.12 -16.94 2.41
C GLN A 108 -15.66 -15.52 2.17
N SER A 109 -16.53 -15.07 3.07
CA SER A 109 -17.14 -13.75 3.15
C SER A 109 -16.77 -13.08 4.48
N PRO A 110 -16.73 -11.73 4.55
CA PRO A 110 -16.58 -11.04 5.84
C PRO A 110 -17.67 -11.38 6.86
N GLN A 111 -18.85 -11.79 6.40
CA GLN A 111 -19.98 -12.13 7.26
C GLN A 111 -19.79 -13.44 8.02
N ASP A 112 -18.82 -14.28 7.62
CA ASP A 112 -18.57 -15.56 8.27
C ASP A 112 -17.84 -15.38 9.62
N VAL A 113 -17.22 -14.22 9.87
CA VAL A 113 -16.49 -13.91 11.11
C VAL A 113 -17.04 -12.62 11.69
N SER A 114 -17.78 -12.71 12.79
CA SER A 114 -18.48 -11.57 13.40
C SER A 114 -17.92 -11.21 14.77
N PHE A 115 -17.50 -9.96 14.92
CA PHE A 115 -17.14 -9.37 16.22
C PHE A 115 -18.34 -8.62 16.80
N THR A 116 -18.76 -9.03 18.00
CA THR A 116 -19.88 -8.45 18.75
C THR A 116 -19.46 -7.85 20.10
N GLY A 117 -18.16 -7.82 20.38
CA GLY A 117 -17.61 -7.03 21.48
C GLY A 117 -17.99 -5.55 21.33
N PRO A 118 -18.13 -4.79 22.42
CA PRO A 118 -18.54 -3.38 22.37
C PRO A 118 -17.70 -2.54 21.42
N LYS A 119 -16.38 -2.75 21.37
CA LYS A 119 -15.44 -2.07 20.46
C LYS A 119 -15.19 -2.87 19.18
N GLY A 120 -15.29 -4.18 19.23
CA GLY A 120 -14.97 -5.06 18.10
C GLY A 120 -13.49 -5.00 17.74
N VAL A 121 -13.14 -5.01 16.45
CA VAL A 121 -11.77 -4.75 15.98
C VAL A 121 -11.54 -3.25 15.86
N TYR A 122 -10.49 -2.73 16.48
CA TYR A 122 -10.26 -1.28 16.51
C TYR A 122 -8.78 -0.88 16.54
N SER A 123 -8.50 0.35 16.13
CA SER A 123 -7.20 1.01 16.28
C SER A 123 -7.40 2.40 16.86
N GLU A 124 -6.82 2.63 18.02
CA GLU A 124 -6.70 3.96 18.64
C GLU A 124 -5.54 4.75 18.01
N GLU A 125 -5.52 6.05 18.26
CA GLU A 125 -4.38 6.91 17.95
C GLU A 125 -3.12 6.46 18.67
N GLY A 126 -1.97 6.76 18.06
CA GLY A 126 -0.68 6.34 18.55
C GLY A 126 -0.24 7.17 19.75
N ASP A 127 -0.68 8.42 19.85
CA ASP A 127 -0.31 9.31 20.94
C ASP A 127 -1.51 10.07 21.49
N TYR A 128 -1.58 10.21 22.81
CA TYR A 128 -2.60 10.98 23.49
C TYR A 128 -2.40 12.50 23.37
N ASN A 129 -1.22 12.95 22.96
CA ASN A 129 -0.95 14.33 22.62
C ASN A 129 -1.51 14.66 21.25
N PHE A 130 -2.56 15.49 21.19
CA PHE A 130 -3.28 15.77 19.93
C PHE A 130 -2.43 16.30 18.76
N PRO A 131 -1.32 17.07 18.94
CA PRO A 131 -0.46 17.49 17.83
C PRO A 131 0.29 16.33 17.17
N VAL A 132 0.41 15.18 17.85
CA VAL A 132 0.90 13.93 17.27
C VAL A 132 -0.28 13.06 16.87
N GLY A 133 -1.19 12.76 17.81
CA GLY A 133 -2.42 12.02 17.60
C GLY A 133 -2.17 10.71 16.85
N ALA A 134 -2.78 10.58 15.67
CA ALA A 134 -2.65 9.45 14.79
C ALA A 134 -1.49 9.54 13.77
N LEU A 135 -0.73 10.65 13.70
CA LEU A 135 0.27 10.88 12.64
C LEU A 135 1.26 9.74 12.47
N ASN A 136 1.61 9.06 13.57
CA ASN A 136 2.54 7.92 13.54
C ASN A 136 1.85 6.56 13.57
N THR A 137 0.52 6.47 13.54
CA THR A 137 -0.24 5.20 13.67
C THR A 137 -0.18 4.36 12.39
N PHE A 138 0.97 3.73 12.15
CA PHE A 138 1.31 2.99 10.92
C PHE A 138 1.16 1.47 11.03
N TRP A 139 1.49 0.81 9.91
CA TRP A 139 1.87 -0.60 9.76
C TRP A 139 0.94 -1.59 10.45
N ARG A 140 -0.36 -1.51 10.19
CA ARG A 140 -1.35 -2.43 10.75
C ARG A 140 -2.40 -2.79 9.73
N SER A 141 -3.19 -3.83 9.97
CA SER A 141 -4.27 -4.14 9.03
C SER A 141 -5.39 -4.94 9.68
N ALA A 142 -6.59 -4.79 9.15
CA ALA A 142 -7.73 -5.62 9.51
C ALA A 142 -8.50 -6.01 8.25
N GLU A 143 -8.84 -7.28 8.11
CA GLU A 143 -9.56 -7.75 6.94
C GLU A 143 -10.50 -8.95 7.12
N ASN A 144 -11.50 -9.03 6.23
CA ASN A 144 -12.42 -10.16 6.08
C ASN A 144 -13.22 -10.49 7.34
N PHE A 145 -13.90 -9.48 7.89
CA PHE A 145 -14.72 -9.61 9.09
C PHE A 145 -15.96 -8.71 9.04
N GLN A 146 -16.94 -9.03 9.87
CA GLN A 146 -18.08 -8.19 10.19
C GLN A 146 -17.94 -7.69 11.64
N ALA A 147 -18.31 -6.44 11.89
CA ALA A 147 -18.36 -5.90 13.24
C ALA A 147 -19.60 -5.02 13.44
N SER A 148 -20.19 -5.10 14.64
CA SER A 148 -21.35 -4.28 15.06
C SER A 148 -21.06 -3.53 16.38
N PRO A 149 -20.02 -2.70 16.44
CA PRO A 149 -19.60 -2.07 17.69
C PRO A 149 -20.62 -1.04 18.19
N THR A 150 -20.75 -0.99 19.51
CA THR A 150 -21.66 -0.09 20.24
C THR A 150 -20.91 0.84 21.20
N PHE A 151 -19.58 0.86 21.14
CA PHE A 151 -18.75 1.66 22.03
C PHE A 151 -18.76 3.14 21.62
N THR A 152 -19.01 4.02 22.58
CA THR A 152 -18.90 5.47 22.43
C THR A 152 -17.50 5.92 22.84
N TRP A 153 -16.70 6.33 21.86
CA TRP A 153 -15.30 6.73 22.07
C TRP A 153 -15.19 8.12 22.67
N PHE A 154 -16.03 9.04 22.22
CA PHE A 154 -16.12 10.42 22.68
C PHE A 154 -17.55 10.95 22.46
N PRO A 155 -17.97 12.04 23.16
CA PRO A 155 -19.37 12.47 23.19
C PRO A 155 -20.00 12.62 21.80
N GLY A 156 -21.01 11.79 21.50
CA GLY A 156 -21.73 11.79 20.22
C GLY A 156 -21.16 10.89 19.13
N PHE A 157 -20.06 10.18 19.38
CA PHE A 157 -19.39 9.34 18.38
C PHE A 157 -19.24 7.90 18.89
N GLN A 158 -20.14 7.05 18.38
CA GLN A 158 -20.19 5.61 18.64
C GLN A 158 -19.88 4.86 17.35
N GLY A 159 -19.11 3.79 17.40
CA GLY A 159 -18.86 2.95 16.23
C GLY A 159 -17.50 2.26 16.24
N LEU A 160 -17.08 1.77 15.08
CA LEU A 160 -15.75 1.19 14.90
C LEU A 160 -14.74 2.33 14.83
N LEU A 161 -13.68 2.27 15.64
CA LEU A 161 -12.58 3.23 15.59
C LEU A 161 -11.42 2.66 14.78
N TRP A 162 -10.99 3.41 13.78
CA TRP A 162 -9.82 3.13 12.96
C TRP A 162 -9.01 4.42 12.76
N ALA A 163 -8.53 4.99 13.87
CA ALA A 163 -7.75 6.22 13.88
C ALA A 163 -6.29 5.92 13.52
N VAL A 164 -5.96 6.04 12.23
CA VAL A 164 -4.68 5.58 11.67
C VAL A 164 -4.07 6.59 10.70
N SER A 165 -2.79 6.37 10.34
CA SER A 165 -2.11 7.05 9.23
C SER A 165 -1.73 6.07 8.10
N GLN A 166 -0.65 6.30 7.36
CA GLN A 166 -0.22 5.49 6.22
C GLN A 166 0.00 4.01 6.58
N ALA A 167 -0.09 3.12 5.58
CA ALA A 167 0.11 1.66 5.71
C ALA A 167 -0.77 0.97 6.76
N SER A 168 -2.02 1.44 6.90
CA SER A 168 -3.01 0.91 7.84
C SER A 168 -4.34 0.51 7.18
N PRO A 169 -4.33 -0.40 6.17
CA PRO A 169 -5.52 -0.72 5.39
C PRO A 169 -6.62 -1.41 6.20
N LEU A 170 -7.87 -0.98 5.94
CA LEU A 170 -9.09 -1.70 6.33
C LEU A 170 -9.74 -2.28 5.07
N ARG A 171 -9.73 -3.61 4.92
CA ARG A 171 -10.20 -4.28 3.69
C ARG A 171 -11.28 -5.29 3.96
N ARG A 172 -12.21 -5.45 3.02
CA ARG A 172 -13.18 -6.55 3.07
C ARG A 172 -13.88 -6.60 4.43
N ALA A 173 -14.25 -5.43 4.96
CA ALA A 173 -14.86 -5.29 6.27
C ALA A 173 -16.35 -4.95 6.10
N HIS A 174 -17.23 -5.56 6.90
CA HIS A 174 -18.64 -5.20 6.97
C HIS A 174 -18.94 -4.58 8.35
N VAL A 175 -18.91 -3.26 8.41
CA VAL A 175 -19.15 -2.47 9.62
C VAL A 175 -20.62 -2.09 9.68
N ARG A 176 -21.33 -2.62 10.70
CA ARG A 176 -22.77 -2.43 10.91
C ARG A 176 -23.06 -1.32 11.91
N SER A 177 -22.28 -0.24 11.82
CA SER A 177 -22.31 0.95 12.66
C SER A 177 -21.67 2.11 11.89
N ASP A 178 -21.50 3.26 12.54
CA ASP A 178 -20.58 4.30 12.06
C ASP A 178 -19.12 3.76 12.09
N LEU A 179 -18.28 4.37 11.25
CA LEU A 179 -16.83 4.20 11.21
C LEU A 179 -16.16 5.54 11.51
N LEU A 180 -15.35 5.58 12.57
CA LEU A 180 -14.62 6.76 13.01
C LEU A 180 -13.15 6.63 12.59
N LEU A 181 -12.65 7.59 11.82
CA LEU A 181 -11.26 7.57 11.32
C LEU A 181 -10.32 8.46 12.13
N PHE A 182 -10.78 8.97 13.26
CA PHE A 182 -10.10 9.96 14.08
C PHE A 182 -10.50 9.77 15.56
N GLN A 183 -9.70 10.30 16.46
CA GLN A 183 -9.99 10.29 17.89
C GLN A 183 -9.86 11.71 18.47
N TYR A 184 -10.70 12.01 19.46
CA TYR A 184 -10.43 13.10 20.39
C TYR A 184 -9.70 12.53 21.58
N THR A 185 -8.52 13.05 21.86
CA THR A 185 -7.82 12.77 23.10
C THR A 185 -7.97 13.90 24.10
N TYR A 186 -7.39 13.80 25.31
CA TYR A 186 -7.56 14.76 26.40
C TYR A 186 -7.27 16.21 25.95
N GLY A 187 -8.34 16.97 25.66
CA GLY A 187 -8.29 18.33 25.11
C GLY A 187 -9.57 18.67 24.32
N ASP A 188 -9.63 19.89 23.77
CA ASP A 188 -10.78 20.38 22.97
C ASP A 188 -10.61 20.13 21.44
N ALA A 189 -9.65 19.29 21.02
CA ALA A 189 -9.29 19.07 19.61
C ALA A 189 -9.04 17.60 19.25
N ALA A 190 -9.33 17.23 18.01
CA ALA A 190 -9.05 15.91 17.47
C ALA A 190 -7.55 15.78 17.15
N GLY A 191 -6.97 14.60 17.36
CA GLY A 191 -5.57 14.35 17.06
C GLY A 191 -5.26 14.51 15.57
N PHE A 192 -4.06 14.94 15.22
CA PHE A 192 -3.64 14.98 13.81
C PHE A 192 -3.58 13.56 13.23
N ALA A 193 -4.04 13.39 12.00
CA ALA A 193 -4.09 12.08 11.34
C ALA A 193 -3.83 12.21 9.84
N SER A 194 -2.99 11.32 9.28
CA SER A 194 -2.54 11.35 7.88
C SER A 194 -2.78 10.02 7.18
N GLY A 195 -3.98 9.45 7.40
CA GLY A 195 -4.47 8.27 6.72
C GLY A 195 -4.77 8.53 5.25
N GLY A 196 -5.33 7.59 4.54
CA GLY A 196 -5.57 6.21 4.91
C GLY A 196 -6.26 5.49 3.77
N PHE A 197 -6.55 4.21 3.96
CA PHE A 197 -7.09 3.38 2.89
C PHE A 197 -8.19 2.46 3.41
N MET A 198 -9.37 2.53 2.78
CA MET A 198 -10.43 1.54 2.92
C MET A 198 -10.81 0.97 1.55
N GLY A 199 -10.79 -0.35 1.42
CA GLY A 199 -11.02 -1.02 0.13
C GLY A 199 -11.92 -2.25 0.23
N ASN A 200 -12.83 -2.42 -0.74
CA ASN A 200 -13.70 -3.59 -0.82
C ASN A 200 -14.59 -3.82 0.41
N SER A 201 -15.03 -2.75 1.06
CA SER A 201 -15.70 -2.78 2.37
C SER A 201 -17.11 -2.20 2.33
N GLN A 202 -17.93 -2.56 3.31
CA GLN A 202 -19.25 -1.99 3.54
C GLN A 202 -19.32 -1.36 4.92
N VAL A 203 -19.75 -0.11 4.99
CA VAL A 203 -20.10 0.60 6.23
C VAL A 203 -21.57 0.98 6.14
N GLU A 204 -22.41 0.43 7.02
CA GLU A 204 -23.85 0.71 7.02
C GLU A 204 -24.18 2.10 7.55
N GLY A 205 -23.38 2.60 8.50
CA GLY A 205 -23.54 3.93 9.08
C GLY A 205 -22.78 5.04 8.33
N VAL A 206 -22.43 6.08 9.08
CA VAL A 206 -21.66 7.22 8.60
C VAL A 206 -20.18 6.92 8.74
N VAL A 207 -19.40 7.13 7.68
CA VAL A 207 -17.94 7.22 7.81
C VAL A 207 -17.58 8.66 8.16
N ARG A 208 -16.89 8.86 9.28
CA ARG A 208 -16.52 10.17 9.80
C ARG A 208 -15.01 10.34 9.73
N SER A 209 -14.55 11.22 8.85
CA SER A 209 -13.12 11.43 8.64
C SER A 209 -12.45 12.25 9.74
N GLY A 210 -13.21 13.12 10.41
CA GLY A 210 -12.67 14.05 11.41
C GLY A 210 -11.46 14.83 10.91
N SER A 211 -10.36 14.76 11.67
CA SER A 211 -9.08 15.44 11.42
C SER A 211 -8.20 14.79 10.34
N GLN A 212 -8.62 13.70 9.72
CA GLN A 212 -7.88 13.05 8.64
C GLN A 212 -7.53 14.04 7.52
N GLN A 213 -6.24 14.25 7.29
CA GLN A 213 -5.74 15.15 6.24
C GLN A 213 -6.23 14.72 4.85
N GLN A 214 -6.16 13.41 4.57
CA GLN A 214 -6.60 12.81 3.33
C GLN A 214 -7.14 11.39 3.57
N TRP A 215 -7.82 10.81 2.58
CA TRP A 215 -8.25 9.41 2.64
C TRP A 215 -8.60 8.87 1.26
N MET A 216 -8.34 7.58 1.03
CA MET A 216 -8.78 6.84 -0.16
C MET A 216 -9.83 5.78 0.20
N THR A 217 -10.99 5.83 -0.46
CA THR A 217 -12.06 4.84 -0.34
C THR A 217 -12.38 4.23 -1.70
N ARG A 218 -12.10 2.93 -1.89
CA ARG A 218 -12.23 2.24 -3.18
C ARG A 218 -13.13 1.01 -3.13
N ASN A 219 -14.04 0.86 -4.10
CA ASN A 219 -14.95 -0.29 -4.18
C ASN A 219 -15.67 -0.54 -2.85
N CYS A 220 -16.13 0.53 -2.22
CA CYS A 220 -16.83 0.43 -0.95
C CYS A 220 -18.31 0.76 -1.13
N ARG A 221 -19.09 0.41 -0.12
CA ARG A 221 -20.45 0.92 0.08
C ARG A 221 -20.47 1.63 1.43
N VAL A 222 -20.85 2.89 1.46
CA VAL A 222 -21.02 3.66 2.70
C VAL A 222 -22.47 4.14 2.81
N GLY A 223 -23.01 4.19 4.02
CA GLY A 223 -24.33 4.79 4.26
C GLY A 223 -24.31 6.28 3.94
N SER A 224 -23.31 6.97 4.48
CA SER A 224 -22.93 8.34 4.10
C SER A 224 -21.50 8.66 4.53
N TRP A 225 -21.01 9.83 4.13
CA TRP A 225 -19.69 10.34 4.51
C TRP A 225 -19.81 11.72 5.16
N ASP A 226 -19.07 11.93 6.25
CA ASP A 226 -19.00 13.19 7.00
C ASP A 226 -17.55 13.62 7.23
N GLY A 227 -17.27 14.89 6.98
CA GLY A 227 -15.94 15.50 7.10
C GLY A 227 -15.06 15.41 5.84
N GLY A 228 -13.96 16.16 5.87
CA GLY A 228 -12.93 16.16 4.84
C GLY A 228 -12.01 17.37 4.99
N VAL A 229 -10.69 17.14 5.03
CA VAL A 229 -9.72 18.21 5.28
C VAL A 229 -9.05 18.67 3.97
N TRP A 230 -8.18 17.86 3.37
CA TRP A 230 -7.41 18.28 2.18
C TRP A 230 -7.75 17.49 0.91
N ASN A 231 -7.83 16.16 1.00
CA ASN A 231 -7.94 15.30 -0.19
C ASN A 231 -8.67 13.98 0.11
N MET A 232 -10.00 14.00 0.05
CA MET A 232 -10.81 12.79 0.24
C MET A 232 -11.21 12.22 -1.13
N VAL A 233 -10.71 11.04 -1.47
CA VAL A 233 -10.82 10.43 -2.80
C VAL A 233 -11.66 9.16 -2.74
N PHE A 234 -12.65 9.08 -3.63
CA PHE A 234 -13.60 7.98 -3.75
C PHE A 234 -13.52 7.39 -5.15
N VAL A 235 -13.35 6.08 -5.27
CA VAL A 235 -13.31 5.40 -6.58
C VAL A 235 -14.16 4.14 -6.54
N GLY A 236 -15.22 4.10 -7.36
CA GLY A 236 -16.17 2.97 -7.34
C GLY A 236 -16.87 2.83 -6.00
N THR A 237 -17.08 3.92 -5.27
CA THR A 237 -17.69 3.88 -3.94
C THR A 237 -19.16 4.27 -4.03
N GLU A 238 -20.02 3.33 -3.67
CA GLU A 238 -21.45 3.58 -3.54
C GLU A 238 -21.74 4.37 -2.25
N GLY A 239 -22.56 5.41 -2.36
CA GLY A 239 -22.82 6.33 -1.25
C GLY A 239 -21.75 7.42 -1.05
N ALA A 240 -20.78 7.53 -1.96
CA ALA A 240 -19.82 8.63 -1.95
C ALA A 240 -20.53 10.01 -2.05
N PRO A 241 -19.98 11.06 -1.42
CA PRO A 241 -20.52 12.42 -1.54
C PRO A 241 -20.38 12.94 -2.98
N ALA A 242 -20.99 14.09 -3.28
CA ALA A 242 -20.77 14.76 -4.56
C ALA A 242 -19.34 15.31 -4.65
N ALA A 243 -18.73 15.23 -5.83
CA ALA A 243 -17.40 15.80 -6.08
C ALA A 243 -17.40 17.31 -5.84
N HIS A 244 -16.33 17.82 -5.24
CA HIS A 244 -16.17 19.23 -4.93
C HIS A 244 -14.68 19.60 -4.84
N CYS A 245 -14.27 20.66 -5.53
CA CYS A 245 -12.88 21.11 -5.50
C CYS A 245 -12.64 22.20 -4.46
N GLY A 246 -11.59 22.01 -3.65
CA GLY A 246 -11.22 22.93 -2.58
C GLY A 246 -12.15 22.82 -1.38
N ASN A 247 -11.98 23.72 -0.41
CA ASN A 247 -12.63 23.67 0.90
C ASN A 247 -13.70 24.76 1.13
N LYS A 248 -14.13 25.47 0.08
CA LYS A 248 -15.14 26.53 0.18
C LYS A 248 -16.54 25.99 -0.12
N GLY A 249 -17.41 25.97 0.87
CA GLY A 249 -18.81 25.57 0.73
C GLY A 249 -19.08 24.08 0.92
N SER A 250 -18.13 23.21 0.55
CA SER A 250 -18.12 21.78 0.83
C SER A 250 -16.68 21.30 1.04
N PRO A 251 -16.45 20.14 1.68
CA PRO A 251 -15.11 19.55 1.75
C PRO A 251 -14.54 19.17 0.37
N PRO A 252 -13.21 19.07 0.23
CA PRO A 252 -12.56 18.68 -1.02
C PRO A 252 -12.74 17.18 -1.29
N PHE A 253 -13.65 16.87 -2.22
CA PHE A 253 -14.03 15.52 -2.62
C PHE A 253 -13.68 15.25 -4.09
N VAL A 254 -12.85 14.24 -4.32
CA VAL A 254 -12.57 13.68 -5.65
C VAL A 254 -13.36 12.39 -5.79
N VAL A 255 -14.23 12.30 -6.80
CA VAL A 255 -15.14 11.17 -6.94
C VAL A 255 -15.07 10.60 -8.36
N GLU A 256 -14.66 9.35 -8.46
CA GLU A 256 -14.72 8.55 -9.67
C GLU A 256 -15.79 7.46 -9.48
N ALA A 257 -16.81 7.47 -10.34
CA ALA A 257 -18.00 6.63 -10.17
C ALA A 257 -17.70 5.12 -10.24
N THR A 258 -16.66 4.73 -10.99
CA THR A 258 -16.27 3.31 -11.14
C THR A 258 -14.78 3.16 -11.04
N THR A 259 -14.30 2.06 -10.46
CA THR A 259 -12.90 1.66 -10.52
C THR A 259 -12.59 1.10 -11.92
N PRO A 260 -11.76 1.77 -12.74
CA PRO A 260 -11.56 1.36 -14.13
C PRO A 260 -11.02 -0.05 -14.31
N THR A 261 -10.05 -0.45 -13.48
CA THR A 261 -9.50 -1.81 -13.47
C THR A 261 -8.97 -2.14 -12.09
N ILE A 262 -9.20 -3.35 -11.62
CA ILE A 262 -8.76 -3.80 -10.29
C ILE A 262 -8.72 -5.32 -10.24
N ALA A 263 -7.90 -5.89 -9.36
CA ALA A 263 -8.20 -7.20 -8.78
C ALA A 263 -8.03 -7.04 -7.28
N GLU A 264 -8.98 -7.53 -6.50
CA GLU A 264 -8.93 -7.40 -5.04
C GLU A 264 -7.80 -8.25 -4.45
N LYS A 265 -7.30 -7.83 -3.27
CA LYS A 265 -6.18 -8.49 -2.60
C LYS A 265 -6.46 -9.98 -2.36
N PRO A 266 -5.50 -10.89 -2.63
CA PRO A 266 -5.61 -12.27 -2.20
C PRO A 266 -5.78 -12.40 -0.68
N TYR A 267 -6.57 -13.38 -0.25
CA TYR A 267 -6.87 -13.61 1.17
C TYR A 267 -6.95 -15.11 1.47
N ILE A 268 -6.83 -15.46 2.74
CA ILE A 268 -6.87 -16.84 3.21
C ILE A 268 -8.26 -17.13 3.76
N SER A 269 -8.82 -18.29 3.42
CA SER A 269 -10.02 -18.81 4.07
C SER A 269 -9.81 -20.26 4.49
N MET A 270 -10.71 -20.75 5.34
CA MET A 270 -10.81 -22.17 5.67
C MET A 270 -12.22 -22.68 5.39
N ASN A 271 -12.33 -23.95 5.01
CA ASN A 271 -13.62 -24.63 4.93
C ASN A 271 -13.99 -25.30 6.26
N VAL A 272 -15.22 -25.82 6.34
CA VAL A 272 -15.76 -26.52 7.51
C VAL A 272 -14.98 -27.78 7.90
N SER A 273 -14.23 -28.38 6.98
CA SER A 273 -13.38 -29.55 7.22
C SER A 273 -11.97 -29.19 7.71
N GLY A 274 -11.67 -27.90 7.88
CA GLY A 274 -10.36 -27.42 8.35
C GLY A 274 -9.32 -27.21 7.26
N HIS A 275 -9.66 -27.40 5.98
CA HIS A 275 -8.73 -27.15 4.87
C HIS A 275 -8.67 -25.66 4.54
N TYR A 276 -7.44 -25.16 4.35
CA TYR A 276 -7.12 -23.78 4.01
C TYR A 276 -7.04 -23.60 2.49
N TYR A 277 -7.43 -22.40 2.05
CA TYR A 277 -7.39 -21.96 0.67
C TYR A 277 -6.82 -20.54 0.59
N LEU A 278 -5.96 -20.33 -0.40
CA LEU A 278 -5.54 -19.01 -0.86
C LEU A 278 -6.49 -18.59 -1.98
N ASN A 279 -7.34 -17.62 -1.70
CA ASN A 279 -8.30 -17.09 -2.66
C ASN A 279 -7.67 -15.93 -3.44
N ILE A 280 -7.82 -15.97 -4.76
CA ILE A 280 -7.25 -15.01 -5.70
C ILE A 280 -8.43 -14.40 -6.47
N PRO A 281 -8.94 -13.23 -6.02
CA PRO A 281 -10.02 -12.54 -6.70
C PRO A 281 -9.69 -12.23 -8.17
N ASP A 282 -10.69 -12.37 -9.03
CA ASP A 282 -10.54 -12.14 -10.47
C ASP A 282 -10.38 -10.65 -10.78
N PRO A 283 -9.61 -10.29 -11.83
CA PRO A 283 -9.60 -8.94 -12.35
C PRO A 283 -10.98 -8.50 -12.83
N LYS A 284 -11.34 -7.26 -12.51
CA LYS A 284 -12.58 -6.60 -12.92
C LYS A 284 -12.30 -5.23 -13.53
N GLN A 285 -13.26 -4.75 -14.29
CA GLN A 285 -13.21 -3.44 -14.93
C GLN A 285 -14.52 -2.70 -14.71
N SER A 286 -14.43 -1.38 -14.58
CA SER A 286 -15.59 -0.48 -14.42
C SER A 286 -16.57 -0.93 -13.33
N VAL A 287 -16.03 -1.30 -12.16
CA VAL A 287 -16.83 -1.80 -11.03
C VAL A 287 -17.09 -0.71 -9.99
N SER A 288 -18.16 -0.88 -9.22
CA SER A 288 -18.50 -0.07 -8.06
C SER A 288 -19.03 -0.98 -6.96
N GLY A 289 -18.85 -0.55 -5.70
CA GLY A 289 -19.27 -1.30 -4.53
C GLY A 289 -18.33 -2.46 -4.18
N PRO A 290 -18.55 -3.08 -3.01
CA PRO A 290 -17.77 -4.22 -2.57
C PRO A 290 -18.08 -5.47 -3.40
N ASP A 291 -17.07 -6.30 -3.55
CA ASP A 291 -17.13 -7.61 -4.18
C ASP A 291 -16.40 -8.65 -3.32
N TRP A 292 -17.19 -9.51 -2.69
CA TRP A 292 -16.70 -10.59 -1.85
C TRP A 292 -16.67 -11.95 -2.54
N THR A 293 -16.66 -11.98 -3.87
CA THR A 293 -16.34 -13.23 -4.59
C THR A 293 -14.87 -13.62 -4.34
N ALA A 294 -14.61 -14.93 -4.27
CA ALA A 294 -13.28 -15.47 -3.97
C ALA A 294 -12.36 -15.52 -5.21
N GLY A 295 -12.94 -15.52 -6.42
CA GLY A 295 -12.22 -15.84 -7.66
C GLY A 295 -11.68 -17.27 -7.62
N LYS A 296 -10.40 -17.44 -7.98
CA LYS A 296 -9.72 -18.74 -7.95
C LYS A 296 -9.27 -19.10 -6.54
N SER A 297 -9.72 -20.25 -6.02
CA SER A 297 -9.24 -20.81 -4.75
C SER A 297 -8.12 -21.84 -4.99
N VAL A 298 -6.95 -21.61 -4.39
CA VAL A 298 -5.79 -22.50 -4.42
C VAL A 298 -5.70 -23.23 -3.07
N PRO A 299 -5.74 -24.57 -3.04
CA PRO A 299 -5.62 -25.31 -1.78
C PRO A 299 -4.19 -25.20 -1.25
N PHE A 300 -4.03 -25.14 0.08
CA PHE A 300 -2.73 -24.88 0.72
C PHE A 300 -1.65 -25.93 0.44
N GLU A 301 -2.02 -27.09 -0.09
CA GLU A 301 -1.13 -28.10 -0.69
C GLU A 301 -0.23 -27.52 -1.79
N ARG A 302 -0.61 -26.37 -2.37
CA ARG A 302 0.17 -25.61 -3.38
C ARG A 302 0.75 -24.30 -2.86
N VAL A 303 0.79 -24.11 -1.55
CA VAL A 303 1.22 -22.86 -0.89
C VAL A 303 2.33 -23.19 0.11
N TYR A 304 3.51 -22.63 -0.10
CA TYR A 304 4.60 -22.69 0.87
C TYR A 304 4.40 -21.61 1.93
N VAL A 305 4.21 -22.02 3.19
CA VAL A 305 4.18 -21.11 4.34
C VAL A 305 5.60 -20.88 4.82
N ALA A 306 6.10 -19.65 4.65
CA ALA A 306 7.45 -19.25 5.00
C ALA A 306 7.50 -18.73 6.44
N ASP A 307 8.37 -19.32 7.25
CA ASP A 307 8.73 -18.85 8.59
C ASP A 307 10.09 -18.15 8.54
N SER A 308 10.17 -16.92 9.04
CA SER A 308 11.41 -16.13 9.07
C SER A 308 12.56 -16.81 9.83
N ALA A 309 12.27 -17.73 10.76
CA ALA A 309 13.29 -18.46 11.50
C ALA A 309 14.06 -19.49 10.65
N SER A 310 13.50 -19.92 9.52
CA SER A 310 14.07 -21.01 8.70
C SER A 310 14.11 -20.73 7.20
N ALA A 311 13.24 -19.87 6.68
CA ALA A 311 13.18 -19.54 5.27
C ALA A 311 14.38 -18.69 4.84
N THR A 312 14.98 -19.05 3.71
CA THR A 312 16.06 -18.31 3.07
C THR A 312 15.63 -17.96 1.65
N ALA A 313 16.29 -16.99 1.02
CA ALA A 313 16.03 -16.69 -0.39
C ALA A 313 16.20 -17.91 -1.31
N SER A 314 17.08 -18.85 -0.96
CA SER A 314 17.25 -20.12 -1.70
C SER A 314 16.03 -21.04 -1.57
N THR A 315 15.52 -21.26 -0.36
CA THR A 315 14.36 -22.14 -0.14
C THR A 315 13.09 -21.53 -0.73
N LEU A 316 12.93 -20.21 -0.63
CA LEU A 316 11.81 -19.47 -1.23
C LEU A 316 11.85 -19.55 -2.76
N ASN A 317 13.00 -19.29 -3.40
CA ASN A 317 13.15 -19.42 -4.85
C ASN A 317 12.94 -20.87 -5.34
N LYS A 318 13.34 -21.87 -4.55
CA LYS A 318 13.05 -23.27 -4.86
C LYS A 318 11.54 -23.54 -4.87
N ALA A 319 10.79 -23.03 -3.89
CA ALA A 319 9.33 -23.15 -3.86
C ALA A 319 8.68 -22.47 -5.08
N LEU A 320 9.15 -21.28 -5.45
CA LEU A 320 8.68 -20.58 -6.66
C LEU A 320 8.97 -21.38 -7.94
N ALA A 321 10.17 -21.96 -8.06
CA ALA A 321 10.54 -22.80 -9.19
C ALA A 321 9.70 -24.09 -9.29
N GLN A 322 9.17 -24.58 -8.17
CA GLN A 322 8.22 -25.69 -8.11
C GLN A 322 6.77 -25.29 -8.45
N GLY A 323 6.52 -24.01 -8.73
CA GLY A 323 5.18 -23.49 -9.03
C GLY A 323 4.28 -23.37 -7.81
N LEU A 324 4.86 -23.26 -6.61
CA LEU A 324 4.12 -22.94 -5.38
C LEU A 324 3.91 -21.43 -5.26
N HIS A 325 2.82 -21.05 -4.62
CA HIS A 325 2.65 -19.71 -4.08
C HIS A 325 3.38 -19.61 -2.73
N ILE A 326 3.66 -18.40 -2.25
CA ILE A 326 4.26 -18.19 -0.94
C ILE A 326 3.34 -17.35 -0.07
N VAL A 327 3.09 -17.84 1.14
CA VAL A 327 2.52 -17.06 2.25
C VAL A 327 3.62 -16.84 3.27
N PHE A 328 4.01 -15.59 3.50
CA PHE A 328 4.97 -15.24 4.54
C PHE A 328 4.22 -15.07 5.85
N ALA A 329 4.56 -15.90 6.84
CA ALA A 329 4.11 -15.68 8.19
C ALA A 329 4.72 -14.38 8.75
N PRO A 330 4.12 -13.79 9.80
CA PRO A 330 4.64 -12.56 10.40
C PRO A 330 6.07 -12.76 10.90
N GLY A 331 6.99 -11.95 10.39
CA GLY A 331 8.41 -12.04 10.67
C GLY A 331 9.26 -11.11 9.80
N VAL A 332 10.55 -11.05 10.07
CA VAL A 332 11.55 -10.27 9.31
C VAL A 332 12.47 -11.24 8.56
N PHE A 333 12.40 -11.23 7.24
CA PHE A 333 13.13 -12.13 6.34
C PHE A 333 14.31 -11.39 5.71
N THR A 334 15.52 -11.71 6.14
CA THR A 334 16.74 -11.13 5.60
C THR A 334 17.22 -11.93 4.39
N LEU A 335 17.21 -11.32 3.20
CA LEU A 335 17.43 -12.01 1.92
C LEU A 335 18.76 -11.60 1.26
N ASP A 336 19.62 -12.58 1.00
CA ASP A 336 20.94 -12.41 0.36
C ASP A 336 20.88 -12.29 -1.17
N ARG A 337 19.72 -12.56 -1.77
CA ARG A 337 19.43 -12.48 -3.21
C ARG A 337 17.92 -12.27 -3.42
N PRO A 338 17.49 -11.77 -4.58
CA PRO A 338 16.07 -11.53 -4.84
C PRO A 338 15.25 -12.82 -4.85
N LEU A 339 13.98 -12.69 -4.49
CA LEU A 339 12.95 -13.64 -4.90
C LEU A 339 12.62 -13.40 -6.37
N VAL A 340 12.78 -14.43 -7.20
CA VAL A 340 12.65 -14.35 -8.65
C VAL A 340 11.34 -15.00 -9.09
N VAL A 341 10.34 -14.16 -9.38
CA VAL A 341 9.01 -14.59 -9.80
C VAL A 341 8.94 -14.63 -11.32
N THR A 342 8.91 -15.83 -11.90
CA THR A 342 8.91 -16.06 -13.36
C THR A 342 7.73 -16.87 -13.85
N GLN A 343 6.83 -17.27 -12.96
CA GLN A 343 5.63 -18.02 -13.29
C GLN A 343 4.41 -17.08 -13.29
N PRO A 344 3.58 -17.08 -14.34
CA PRO A 344 2.34 -16.30 -14.36
C PRO A 344 1.42 -16.69 -13.21
N GLY A 345 0.73 -15.72 -12.63
CA GLY A 345 -0.25 -15.97 -11.57
C GLY A 345 0.34 -16.34 -10.21
N THR A 346 1.65 -16.31 -10.03
CA THR A 346 2.29 -16.52 -8.70
C THR A 346 1.78 -15.49 -7.70
N VAL A 347 1.61 -15.94 -6.45
CA VAL A 347 1.19 -15.08 -5.33
C VAL A 347 2.29 -15.08 -4.28
N LEU A 348 2.70 -13.88 -3.87
CA LEU A 348 3.47 -13.60 -2.66
C LEU A 348 2.55 -12.83 -1.71
N LEU A 349 2.10 -13.48 -0.63
CA LEU A 349 1.20 -12.87 0.37
C LEU A 349 1.90 -12.80 1.72
N GLY A 350 2.08 -11.60 2.27
CA GLY A 350 2.53 -11.40 3.64
C GLY A 350 1.38 -11.33 4.63
N LEU A 351 1.58 -11.93 5.81
CA LEU A 351 0.72 -11.79 6.97
C LEU A 351 1.42 -10.97 8.04
N GLY A 352 0.67 -10.17 8.80
CA GLY A 352 1.19 -9.42 9.95
C GLY A 352 2.36 -8.51 9.59
N LEU A 353 2.31 -7.88 8.40
CA LEU A 353 3.35 -6.99 7.88
C LEU A 353 4.72 -7.68 7.76
N ALA A 354 4.72 -8.92 7.27
CA ALA A 354 5.93 -9.67 6.95
C ALA A 354 6.91 -8.78 6.15
N THR A 355 8.13 -8.69 6.66
CA THR A 355 9.14 -7.72 6.19
C THR A 355 10.25 -8.43 5.43
N LEU A 356 10.56 -8.01 4.20
CA LEU A 356 11.67 -8.54 3.42
C LEU A 356 12.82 -7.50 3.37
N VAL A 357 13.98 -7.86 3.91
CA VAL A 357 15.15 -6.97 4.03
C VAL A 357 16.22 -7.34 3.00
N SER A 358 16.74 -6.34 2.28
CA SER A 358 17.90 -6.53 1.41
C SER A 358 19.17 -6.71 2.24
N ALA A 359 19.78 -7.91 2.22
CA ALA A 359 20.97 -8.18 3.03
C ALA A 359 22.28 -7.82 2.30
N ALA A 360 22.29 -7.93 0.97
CA ALA A 360 23.51 -7.94 0.17
C ALA A 360 23.59 -6.83 -0.89
N GLY A 361 22.76 -5.79 -0.80
CA GLY A 361 22.67 -4.75 -1.84
C GLY A 361 21.84 -5.20 -3.05
N ASN A 362 21.01 -6.22 -2.85
CA ASN A 362 20.17 -6.85 -3.86
C ASN A 362 18.74 -6.30 -3.83
N ALA A 363 18.01 -6.46 -4.93
CA ALA A 363 16.56 -6.40 -4.86
C ALA A 363 16.03 -7.49 -3.93
N VAL A 364 14.93 -7.24 -3.22
CA VAL A 364 14.25 -8.28 -2.42
C VAL A 364 13.26 -9.07 -3.28
N VAL A 365 12.63 -8.42 -4.26
CA VAL A 365 11.73 -9.08 -5.22
C VAL A 365 12.04 -8.63 -6.64
N GLN A 366 12.13 -9.61 -7.54
CA GLN A 366 12.22 -9.41 -8.98
C GLN A 366 11.11 -10.20 -9.67
N VAL A 367 10.20 -9.51 -10.34
CA VAL A 367 9.16 -10.12 -11.18
C VAL A 367 9.62 -10.05 -12.63
N GLY A 368 9.61 -11.19 -13.32
CA GLY A 368 9.90 -11.26 -14.74
C GLY A 368 8.80 -10.65 -15.60
N ASP A 369 8.93 -10.82 -16.91
CA ASP A 369 7.94 -10.37 -17.90
C ASP A 369 6.78 -11.39 -17.98
N VAL A 370 5.98 -11.47 -16.92
CA VAL A 370 4.85 -12.41 -16.77
C VAL A 370 3.58 -11.74 -16.25
N ASP A 371 2.44 -12.34 -16.59
CA ASP A 371 1.11 -11.82 -16.27
C ASP A 371 0.58 -12.35 -14.93
N GLY A 372 -0.42 -11.67 -14.36
CA GLY A 372 -1.27 -12.18 -13.29
C GLY A 372 -0.63 -12.35 -11.91
N VAL A 373 0.65 -11.98 -11.75
CA VAL A 373 1.33 -12.05 -10.45
C VAL A 373 0.60 -11.19 -9.41
N ARG A 374 0.57 -11.64 -8.16
CA ARG A 374 0.04 -10.91 -7.00
C ARG A 374 1.13 -10.79 -5.94
N ILE A 375 1.41 -9.56 -5.50
CA ILE A 375 2.26 -9.29 -4.34
C ILE A 375 1.40 -8.50 -3.36
N ALA A 376 1.21 -9.03 -2.15
CA ALA A 376 0.26 -8.46 -1.22
C ALA A 376 0.73 -8.49 0.23
N GLY A 377 0.45 -7.42 1.00
CA GLY A 377 0.66 -7.39 2.46
C GLY A 377 2.12 -7.51 2.90
N LEU A 378 3.05 -6.99 2.11
CA LEU A 378 4.49 -7.07 2.37
C LEU A 378 5.07 -5.69 2.67
N LEU A 379 5.99 -5.65 3.62
CA LEU A 379 6.88 -4.52 3.86
C LEU A 379 8.27 -4.85 3.29
N LEU A 380 8.85 -3.98 2.47
CA LEU A 380 10.20 -4.13 1.95
C LEU A 380 11.12 -3.14 2.65
N GLU A 381 12.33 -3.57 3.01
CA GLU A 381 13.26 -2.75 3.77
C GLU A 381 14.65 -2.73 3.11
N ALA A 382 15.22 -1.54 3.01
CA ALA A 382 16.60 -1.36 2.58
C ALA A 382 17.61 -1.90 3.60
N GLY A 383 18.71 -2.45 3.09
CA GLY A 383 19.85 -2.83 3.90
C GLY A 383 20.96 -1.78 3.94
N PRO A 384 22.07 -2.07 4.65
CA PRO A 384 23.20 -1.15 4.77
C PRO A 384 23.98 -0.96 3.45
N LYS A 385 23.86 -1.91 2.52
CA LYS A 385 24.57 -1.86 1.24
C LYS A 385 23.76 -1.10 0.18
N PRO A 386 24.42 -0.34 -0.72
CA PRO A 386 23.76 0.31 -1.85
C PRO A 386 22.92 -0.70 -2.62
N THR A 387 21.62 -0.43 -2.70
CA THR A 387 20.65 -1.30 -3.37
C THR A 387 20.04 -0.54 -4.55
N PRO A 388 20.30 -0.90 -5.81
CA PRO A 388 19.78 -0.12 -6.95
C PRO A 388 18.26 -0.04 -7.00
N VAL A 389 17.58 -1.12 -6.60
CA VAL A 389 16.11 -1.18 -6.52
C VAL A 389 15.69 -2.24 -5.50
N LEU A 390 14.66 -1.97 -4.67
CA LEU A 390 14.13 -2.98 -3.73
C LEU A 390 13.12 -3.93 -4.40
N LEU A 391 12.15 -3.40 -5.15
CA LEU A 391 11.25 -4.19 -6.00
C LEU A 391 11.40 -3.81 -7.46
N GLN A 392 11.80 -4.78 -8.28
CA GLN A 392 11.82 -4.65 -9.74
C GLN A 392 10.68 -5.48 -10.34
N TRP A 393 9.77 -4.85 -11.07
CA TRP A 393 8.71 -5.52 -11.81
C TRP A 393 8.93 -5.36 -13.31
N GLY A 394 9.20 -6.47 -14.01
CA GLY A 394 9.61 -6.49 -15.41
C GLY A 394 11.10 -6.26 -15.58
N SER A 395 11.63 -6.57 -16.76
CA SER A 395 13.06 -6.45 -17.04
C SER A 395 13.47 -4.99 -17.31
N PRO A 396 14.53 -4.45 -16.66
CA PRO A 396 15.02 -3.10 -16.95
C PRO A 396 15.33 -2.89 -18.44
N GLY A 397 14.91 -1.75 -18.98
CA GLY A 397 15.10 -1.40 -20.40
C GLY A 397 14.19 -2.13 -21.39
N ARG A 398 13.36 -3.08 -20.92
CA ARG A 398 12.35 -3.76 -21.74
C ARG A 398 10.95 -3.29 -21.34
N ARG A 399 10.12 -2.99 -22.34
CA ARG A 399 8.70 -2.65 -22.14
C ARG A 399 7.83 -3.85 -22.48
N TYR A 400 7.73 -4.80 -21.54
CA TYR A 400 6.74 -5.87 -21.66
C TYR A 400 5.33 -5.25 -21.49
N PRO A 401 4.41 -5.41 -22.46
CA PRO A 401 3.13 -4.71 -22.41
C PRO A 401 2.22 -5.19 -21.27
N GLY A 402 2.42 -6.41 -20.76
CA GLY A 402 1.49 -7.05 -19.83
C GLY A 402 0.17 -7.41 -20.49
N ASN A 403 -0.74 -7.99 -19.70
CA ASN A 403 -2.06 -8.41 -20.16
C ASN A 403 -3.18 -7.72 -19.34
N PRO A 404 -4.03 -6.87 -19.94
CA PRO A 404 -5.09 -6.18 -19.21
C PRO A 404 -6.18 -7.10 -18.64
N SER A 405 -6.32 -8.33 -19.15
CA SER A 405 -7.22 -9.35 -18.59
C SER A 405 -6.59 -10.19 -17.47
N ALA A 406 -5.27 -10.08 -17.30
CA ALA A 406 -4.51 -10.71 -16.23
C ALA A 406 -3.43 -9.75 -15.71
N PRO A 407 -3.82 -8.56 -15.20
CA PRO A 407 -2.86 -7.56 -14.75
C PRO A 407 -2.02 -8.10 -13.59
N GLY A 408 -0.78 -7.65 -13.49
CA GLY A 408 -0.01 -7.78 -12.25
C GLY A 408 -0.59 -6.87 -11.17
N VAL A 409 -0.61 -7.28 -9.91
CA VAL A 409 -1.16 -6.45 -8.82
C VAL A 409 -0.24 -6.44 -7.60
N LEU A 410 0.05 -5.23 -7.12
CA LEU A 410 0.64 -4.92 -5.82
C LEU A 410 -0.50 -4.43 -4.91
N SER A 411 -0.76 -5.09 -3.78
CA SER A 411 -1.80 -4.68 -2.83
C SER A 411 -1.24 -4.55 -1.42
N ASP A 412 -1.39 -3.40 -0.76
CA ASP A 412 -0.78 -3.16 0.56
C ASP A 412 0.74 -3.43 0.52
N LEU A 413 1.41 -2.83 -0.46
CA LEU A 413 2.87 -2.87 -0.58
C LEU A 413 3.47 -1.67 0.15
N PHE A 414 4.25 -1.93 1.17
CA PHE A 414 4.94 -0.89 1.92
C PHE A 414 6.44 -1.02 1.74
N VAL A 415 7.15 0.10 1.65
CA VAL A 415 8.60 0.11 1.52
C VAL A 415 9.19 1.17 2.44
N ARG A 416 10.25 0.83 3.15
CA ARG A 416 11.01 1.78 3.96
C ARG A 416 12.50 1.77 3.67
N VAL A 417 13.09 2.97 3.74
CA VAL A 417 14.54 3.19 3.76
C VAL A 417 14.87 3.98 5.02
N GLY A 418 15.31 3.29 6.07
CA GLY A 418 15.41 3.80 7.44
C GLY A 418 14.26 3.31 8.32
N GLY A 419 14.22 3.76 9.57
CA GLY A 419 13.21 3.36 10.56
C GLY A 419 13.80 2.53 11.70
N PRO A 420 13.75 1.19 11.67
CA PRO A 420 14.22 0.37 12.79
C PRO A 420 15.76 0.24 12.87
N ASN A 421 16.49 0.84 11.92
CA ASN A 421 17.91 0.60 11.74
C ASN A 421 18.74 1.60 12.56
N VAL A 422 19.72 1.12 13.33
CA VAL A 422 20.67 1.96 14.10
C VAL A 422 21.79 2.53 13.22
N GLY A 423 21.86 2.15 11.94
CA GLY A 423 22.87 2.63 11.01
C GLY A 423 22.26 2.92 9.65
N GLN A 424 23.03 3.64 8.81
CA GLN A 424 22.58 4.02 7.49
C GLN A 424 22.21 2.80 6.65
N VAL A 425 21.00 2.82 6.11
CA VAL A 425 20.50 1.90 5.08
C VAL A 425 20.14 2.70 3.83
N GLN A 426 20.14 2.06 2.66
CA GLN A 426 20.09 2.82 1.41
C GLN A 426 19.56 2.02 0.23
N ALA A 427 18.83 2.70 -0.64
CA ALA A 427 18.39 2.17 -1.93
C ALA A 427 18.29 3.32 -2.93
N ASP A 428 18.63 3.13 -4.21
CA ASP A 428 18.45 4.21 -5.19
C ASP A 428 16.96 4.40 -5.52
N VAL A 429 16.25 3.28 -5.73
CA VAL A 429 14.81 3.25 -6.04
C VAL A 429 14.09 2.26 -5.12
N MET A 430 12.94 2.63 -4.55
CA MET A 430 12.14 1.65 -3.78
C MET A 430 11.44 0.68 -4.72
N VAL A 431 10.65 1.19 -5.67
CA VAL A 431 9.88 0.37 -6.60
C VAL A 431 10.09 0.84 -8.04
N ARG A 432 10.40 -0.11 -8.92
CA ARG A 432 10.42 0.12 -10.38
C ARG A 432 9.46 -0.80 -11.08
N ILE A 433 8.53 -0.22 -11.85
CA ILE A 433 7.56 -0.95 -12.67
C ILE A 433 7.86 -0.71 -14.14
N SER A 434 8.48 -1.71 -14.78
CA SER A 434 8.84 -1.69 -16.20
C SER A 434 7.82 -2.39 -17.09
N SER A 435 7.02 -3.32 -16.54
CA SER A 435 5.91 -3.96 -17.27
C SER A 435 4.66 -3.07 -17.30
N GLY A 436 3.91 -3.13 -18.40
CA GLY A 436 2.61 -2.49 -18.50
C GLY A 436 1.48 -3.27 -17.82
N ASN A 437 0.31 -2.63 -17.71
CA ASN A 437 -0.90 -3.22 -17.09
C ASN A 437 -0.67 -3.77 -15.67
N VAL A 438 0.20 -3.11 -14.89
CA VAL A 438 0.37 -3.38 -13.46
C VAL A 438 -0.54 -2.44 -12.66
N ILE A 439 -1.19 -2.98 -11.64
CA ILE A 439 -2.02 -2.24 -10.71
C ILE A 439 -1.29 -2.15 -9.37
N MET A 440 -1.19 -0.94 -8.82
CA MET A 440 -0.75 -0.70 -7.45
C MET A 440 -1.97 -0.23 -6.66
N ASP A 441 -2.37 -1.00 -5.65
CA ASP A 441 -3.57 -0.77 -4.86
C ASP A 441 -3.23 -0.68 -3.38
N ASN A 442 -3.13 0.55 -2.88
CA ASN A 442 -2.57 0.93 -1.59
C ASN A 442 -1.05 0.63 -1.50
N ALA A 443 -0.25 1.68 -1.56
CA ALA A 443 1.19 1.58 -1.36
C ALA A 443 1.74 2.79 -0.61
N TRP A 444 2.71 2.55 0.26
CA TRP A 444 3.45 3.61 0.95
C TRP A 444 4.94 3.39 0.79
N LEU A 445 5.62 4.36 0.18
CA LEU A 445 7.03 4.32 -0.18
C LEU A 445 7.76 5.43 0.58
N TRP A 446 8.34 5.06 1.72
CA TRP A 446 8.79 6.02 2.73
C TRP A 446 10.31 5.98 2.92
N ARG A 447 10.98 7.09 2.59
CA ARG A 447 12.32 7.32 3.12
C ARG A 447 12.11 7.92 4.50
N ALA A 448 12.78 7.37 5.50
CA ALA A 448 12.57 7.79 6.87
C ALA A 448 12.83 9.29 7.07
N ASP A 449 11.85 10.00 7.61
CA ASP A 449 11.99 11.34 8.19
C ASP A 449 12.33 11.29 9.70
N HIS A 450 12.05 10.14 10.33
CA HIS A 450 12.45 9.77 11.68
C HIS A 450 12.75 8.26 11.75
N ASP A 451 13.59 7.84 12.67
CA ASP A 451 13.99 6.45 12.90
C ASP A 451 14.12 6.16 14.40
N VAL A 452 14.60 4.98 14.75
CA VAL A 452 14.79 4.54 16.15
C VAL A 452 15.76 5.42 16.95
N GLN A 453 16.53 6.29 16.28
CA GLN A 453 17.44 7.28 16.88
C GLN A 453 16.84 8.69 16.92
N GLY A 454 15.61 8.89 16.44
CA GLY A 454 14.91 10.17 16.39
C GLY A 454 14.84 10.74 14.97
N LEU A 455 14.86 12.07 14.85
CA LEU A 455 14.72 12.75 13.57
C LEU A 455 15.88 12.47 12.61
N VAL A 456 15.57 12.26 11.33
CA VAL A 456 16.55 12.08 10.26
C VAL A 456 17.05 13.45 9.77
N TYR A 457 18.37 13.58 9.66
CA TYR A 457 19.07 14.79 9.20
C TYR A 457 20.10 14.47 8.12
N ASN A 458 20.61 15.52 7.47
CA ASN A 458 21.79 15.48 6.60
C ASN A 458 21.71 14.43 5.47
N ARG A 459 20.50 14.17 4.95
CA ARG A 459 20.26 13.22 3.86
C ARG A 459 20.62 11.78 4.23
N SER A 460 20.61 11.45 5.53
CA SER A 460 20.83 10.10 6.01
C SER A 460 19.76 9.15 5.46
N HIS A 461 20.04 7.85 5.43
CA HIS A 461 19.21 6.87 4.73
C HIS A 461 18.95 7.23 3.26
N PRO A 462 20.00 7.38 2.42
CA PRO A 462 19.83 7.94 1.09
C PRO A 462 18.92 7.07 0.24
N CYS A 463 17.89 7.72 -0.32
CA CYS A 463 17.02 7.17 -1.34
C CYS A 463 16.73 8.21 -2.41
N GLN A 464 16.98 7.89 -3.69
CA GLN A 464 16.86 8.90 -4.75
C GLN A 464 15.41 9.11 -5.14
N THR A 465 14.69 8.03 -5.47
CA THR A 465 13.29 8.11 -5.94
C THR A 465 12.48 6.97 -5.35
N ALA A 466 11.25 7.22 -4.91
CA ALA A 466 10.40 6.17 -4.36
C ALA A 466 9.85 5.28 -5.48
N LEU A 467 9.23 5.87 -6.50
CA LEU A 467 8.60 5.11 -7.59
C LEU A 467 9.08 5.54 -8.97
N VAL A 468 9.49 4.56 -9.78
CA VAL A 468 9.72 4.74 -11.22
C VAL A 468 8.76 3.85 -12.02
N VAL A 469 7.92 4.45 -12.85
CA VAL A 469 6.96 3.74 -13.72
C VAL A 469 7.36 3.90 -15.18
N ASP A 470 7.99 2.87 -15.75
CA ASP A 470 8.34 2.82 -17.18
C ASP A 470 7.26 2.12 -18.03
N GLY A 471 6.48 1.25 -17.41
CA GLY A 471 5.42 0.47 -18.06
C GLY A 471 4.20 1.30 -18.45
N ALA A 472 3.60 0.98 -19.60
CA ALA A 472 2.37 1.62 -20.07
C ALA A 472 1.12 1.08 -19.36
N ALA A 473 0.06 1.89 -19.26
CA ALA A 473 -1.22 1.50 -18.65
C ALA A 473 -1.11 0.99 -17.20
N VAL A 474 -0.10 1.43 -16.47
CA VAL A 474 0.00 1.22 -15.02
C VAL A 474 -1.07 2.06 -14.33
N THR A 475 -1.73 1.48 -13.32
CA THR A 475 -2.76 2.17 -12.54
C THR A 475 -2.41 2.13 -11.06
N ALA A 476 -2.42 3.28 -10.38
CA ALA A 476 -2.20 3.40 -8.95
C ALA A 476 -3.49 3.89 -8.25
N TYR A 477 -3.84 3.24 -7.15
CA TYR A 477 -4.89 3.63 -6.21
C TYR A 477 -4.25 3.78 -4.83
N GLY A 478 -4.47 4.89 -4.12
CA GLY A 478 -3.98 5.01 -2.75
C GLY A 478 -2.44 5.00 -2.66
N LEU A 479 -1.74 5.79 -3.48
CA LEU A 479 -0.27 5.85 -3.46
C LEU A 479 0.23 6.97 -2.53
N ALA A 480 1.16 6.65 -1.64
CA ALA A 480 1.94 7.60 -0.87
C ALA A 480 3.44 7.41 -1.14
N ALA A 481 4.17 8.51 -1.40
CA ALA A 481 5.61 8.49 -1.63
C ALA A 481 6.29 9.71 -1.02
N GLU A 482 7.23 9.49 -0.10
CA GLU A 482 7.68 10.54 0.82
C GLU A 482 9.20 10.60 0.99
N HIS A 483 9.69 11.83 1.15
CA HIS A 483 11.01 12.24 1.61
C HIS A 483 12.23 11.75 0.83
N THR A 484 12.08 11.21 -0.39
CA THR A 484 13.23 10.85 -1.24
C THR A 484 14.00 12.08 -1.73
N LEU A 485 15.27 11.88 -2.09
CA LEU A 485 16.26 12.94 -2.33
C LEU A 485 16.21 13.53 -3.75
N GLN A 486 15.36 12.98 -4.62
CA GLN A 486 15.05 13.48 -5.96
C GLN A 486 13.53 13.55 -6.15
N ASP A 487 13.04 13.37 -7.38
CA ASP A 487 11.60 13.25 -7.61
C ASP A 487 11.05 12.06 -6.81
N GLN A 488 9.95 12.26 -6.07
CA GLN A 488 9.32 11.18 -5.29
C GLN A 488 8.76 10.11 -6.25
N VAL A 489 8.07 10.56 -7.29
CA VAL A 489 7.54 9.71 -8.37
C VAL A 489 8.01 10.18 -9.73
N GLN A 490 8.52 9.25 -10.54
CA GLN A 490 8.80 9.43 -11.96
C GLN A 490 7.90 8.53 -12.80
N TRP A 491 7.04 9.12 -13.61
CA TRP A 491 6.11 8.43 -14.48
C TRP A 491 6.52 8.59 -15.95
N ASN A 492 7.14 7.56 -16.49
CA ASN A 492 7.70 7.52 -17.85
C ASN A 492 6.80 6.76 -18.84
N GLY A 493 5.88 5.92 -18.34
CA GLY A 493 4.96 5.11 -19.13
C GLY A 493 3.70 5.87 -19.58
N ASP A 494 3.24 5.58 -20.79
CA ASP A 494 2.03 6.19 -21.36
C ASP A 494 0.74 5.53 -20.83
N HIS A 495 -0.39 6.22 -20.91
CA HIS A 495 -1.70 5.79 -20.41
C HIS A 495 -1.74 5.46 -18.91
N GLY A 496 -0.83 6.07 -18.14
CA GLY A 496 -0.81 5.93 -16.69
C GLY A 496 -2.05 6.51 -16.02
N ARG A 497 -2.50 5.90 -14.93
CA ARG A 497 -3.59 6.41 -14.11
C ARG A 497 -3.22 6.43 -12.64
N SER A 498 -3.50 7.53 -11.94
CA SER A 498 -3.32 7.65 -10.50
C SER A 498 -4.57 8.20 -9.85
N TYR A 499 -5.11 7.49 -8.86
CA TYR A 499 -6.27 7.93 -8.08
C TYR A 499 -5.86 7.96 -6.62
N PHE A 500 -5.88 9.15 -6.03
CA PHE A 500 -5.22 9.46 -4.77
C PHE A 500 -3.69 9.33 -4.87
N PHE A 501 -3.02 10.46 -4.68
CA PHE A 501 -1.59 10.49 -4.37
C PHE A 501 -1.36 11.45 -3.20
N GLN A 502 -0.54 11.02 -2.25
CA GLN A 502 -0.03 11.87 -1.18
C GLN A 502 1.50 11.83 -1.19
N SER A 503 2.12 12.96 -0.87
CA SER A 503 3.56 13.06 -0.77
C SER A 503 3.95 14.17 0.18
N GLU A 504 5.01 13.93 0.93
CA GLU A 504 5.77 14.94 1.64
C GLU A 504 7.18 15.04 1.04
N LEU A 505 7.62 16.26 0.75
CA LEU A 505 8.98 16.53 0.29
C LEU A 505 10.00 16.33 1.44
N PRO A 506 11.28 16.03 1.14
CA PRO A 506 12.27 15.76 2.17
C PRO A 506 12.52 16.97 3.08
N TYR A 507 12.59 16.73 4.38
CA TYR A 507 12.75 17.79 5.38
C TYR A 507 14.21 18.29 5.50
N ASP A 508 15.15 17.43 5.11
CA ASP A 508 16.56 17.49 5.44
C ASP A 508 17.48 17.77 4.23
N VAL A 509 16.95 18.50 3.24
CA VAL A 509 17.67 18.89 2.01
C VAL A 509 17.93 20.39 1.94
N THR A 510 18.96 20.77 1.19
CA THR A 510 19.30 22.18 0.93
C THR A 510 18.70 22.68 -0.39
N GLN A 511 18.66 24.01 -0.58
CA GLN A 511 18.30 24.63 -1.86
C GLN A 511 19.12 24.04 -3.03
N ARG A 512 20.44 23.91 -2.85
CA ARG A 512 21.35 23.40 -3.89
C ARG A 512 21.06 21.96 -4.27
N ASP A 513 20.69 21.13 -3.30
CA ASP A 513 20.59 19.69 -3.52
C ASP A 513 19.19 19.23 -3.94
N PHE A 514 18.16 20.07 -3.76
CA PHE A 514 16.77 19.76 -4.15
C PHE A 514 16.12 20.85 -5.01
N GLY A 515 16.03 22.08 -4.51
CA GLY A 515 15.37 23.19 -5.20
C GLY A 515 16.01 23.53 -6.55
N ASP A 516 17.32 23.80 -6.57
CA ASP A 516 18.08 24.14 -7.78
C ASP A 516 18.19 22.98 -8.78
N ARG A 517 17.96 21.74 -8.29
CA ARG A 517 17.89 20.54 -9.14
C ARG A 517 16.53 20.40 -9.84
N GLY A 518 15.53 21.17 -9.44
CA GLY A 518 14.19 21.15 -10.02
C GLY A 518 13.41 19.87 -9.72
N TYR A 519 13.74 19.17 -8.63
CA TYR A 519 13.01 17.97 -8.19
C TYR A 519 11.61 18.32 -7.68
N VAL A 520 10.67 17.39 -7.88
CA VAL A 520 9.24 17.57 -7.59
C VAL A 520 8.65 16.36 -6.89
N GLY A 521 7.45 16.49 -6.31
CA GLY A 521 6.77 15.34 -5.71
C GLY A 521 6.24 14.36 -6.78
N TYR A 522 5.78 14.86 -7.92
CA TYR A 522 5.23 14.00 -8.97
C TYR A 522 5.64 14.49 -10.36
N ARG A 523 6.45 13.69 -11.08
CA ARG A 523 6.89 14.01 -12.45
C ARG A 523 6.29 13.05 -13.46
N VAL A 524 5.57 13.58 -14.45
CA VAL A 524 5.25 12.88 -15.70
C VAL A 524 6.28 13.26 -16.74
N HIS A 525 6.90 12.26 -17.38
CA HIS A 525 7.97 12.48 -18.35
C HIS A 525 7.46 13.27 -19.59
N PRO A 526 8.25 14.21 -20.16
CA PRO A 526 7.87 15.04 -21.31
C PRO A 526 7.27 14.30 -22.53
N ASN A 527 7.69 13.06 -22.75
CA ASN A 527 7.25 12.24 -23.88
C ASN A 527 5.92 11.50 -23.65
N VAL A 528 5.33 11.56 -22.45
CA VAL A 528 4.04 10.93 -22.17
C VAL A 528 2.93 11.74 -22.82
N THR A 529 2.06 11.05 -23.56
CA THR A 529 0.95 11.71 -24.27
C THR A 529 -0.38 11.57 -23.55
N ASN A 530 -0.55 10.52 -22.74
CA ASN A 530 -1.74 10.22 -21.96
C ASN A 530 -1.38 9.89 -20.51
N HIS A 531 -1.97 10.63 -19.57
CA HIS A 531 -1.86 10.37 -18.14
C HIS A 531 -3.05 10.99 -17.43
N ILE A 532 -3.71 10.24 -16.54
CA ILE A 532 -4.82 10.76 -15.73
C ILE A 532 -4.44 10.65 -14.28
N ALA A 533 -4.42 11.76 -13.55
CA ALA A 533 -4.20 11.74 -12.12
C ALA A 533 -5.29 12.54 -11.39
N LYS A 534 -5.85 11.98 -10.31
CA LYS A 534 -6.94 12.61 -9.55
C LYS A 534 -6.61 12.63 -8.07
N GLY A 535 -6.75 13.80 -7.44
CA GLY A 535 -6.44 13.98 -6.01
C GLY A 535 -4.94 13.77 -5.72
N VAL A 536 -4.08 14.56 -6.37
CA VAL A 536 -2.62 14.50 -6.23
C VAL A 536 -2.15 15.60 -5.28
N GLY A 537 -1.79 15.24 -4.04
CA GLY A 537 -1.35 16.15 -3.00
C GLY A 537 0.17 16.14 -2.79
N ILE A 538 0.79 17.33 -2.84
CA ILE A 538 2.23 17.52 -2.60
C ILE A 538 2.43 18.46 -1.41
N TYR A 539 2.98 17.94 -0.32
CA TYR A 539 3.12 18.66 0.94
C TYR A 539 4.59 19.01 1.17
N HIS A 540 4.85 20.11 1.87
CA HIS A 540 6.21 20.44 2.29
C HIS A 540 6.28 20.95 3.73
N PHE A 541 7.30 20.43 4.40
CA PHE A 541 7.77 20.83 5.72
C PHE A 541 9.30 20.86 5.67
N PHE A 542 9.89 21.73 4.84
CA PHE A 542 11.34 21.89 4.79
C PHE A 542 11.85 22.43 6.14
N ARG A 543 12.16 21.51 7.05
CA ARG A 543 12.44 21.76 8.47
C ARG A 543 13.82 22.38 8.66
N ASP A 544 14.81 21.82 7.97
CA ASP A 544 16.22 22.09 8.30
C ASP A 544 16.78 23.31 7.55
N TYR A 545 16.29 23.58 6.34
CA TYR A 545 16.79 24.65 5.47
C TYR A 545 15.66 25.33 4.68
N PRO A 546 15.80 26.63 4.36
CA PRO A 546 14.91 27.28 3.41
C PRO A 546 15.13 26.71 2.00
N VAL A 547 14.07 26.10 1.45
CA VAL A 547 14.08 25.53 0.10
C VAL A 547 12.91 26.09 -0.68
N THR A 548 13.20 26.69 -1.82
CA THR A 548 12.20 27.12 -2.79
C THR A 548 12.21 26.17 -3.97
N ILE A 549 11.05 25.57 -4.25
CA ILE A 549 10.80 24.79 -5.46
C ILE A 549 9.86 25.56 -6.39
N ASP A 550 10.08 25.39 -7.70
CA ASP A 550 9.22 26.06 -8.69
C ASP A 550 7.82 25.44 -8.75
N ARG A 551 7.70 24.13 -8.54
CA ARG A 551 6.42 23.41 -8.66
C ARG A 551 6.40 22.12 -7.86
N GLY A 552 5.23 21.72 -7.34
CA GLY A 552 5.03 20.41 -6.71
C GLY A 552 4.88 19.26 -7.71
N ILE A 553 4.27 19.54 -8.87
CA ILE A 553 4.00 18.58 -9.96
C ILE A 553 4.58 19.12 -11.26
N ALA A 554 5.29 18.27 -12.00
CA ALA A 554 5.79 18.57 -13.34
C ALA A 554 5.17 17.60 -14.36
N ALA A 555 4.46 18.11 -15.36
CA ALA A 555 3.81 17.28 -16.36
C ALA A 555 3.77 17.96 -17.75
N PRO A 556 3.73 17.18 -18.85
CA PRO A 556 3.56 17.73 -20.20
C PRO A 556 2.22 18.45 -20.35
N GLU A 557 2.20 19.57 -21.07
CA GLU A 557 0.98 20.33 -21.37
C GLU A 557 0.37 19.86 -22.70
N VAL A 558 -0.12 18.62 -22.70
CA VAL A 558 -0.79 17.98 -23.85
C VAL A 558 -2.16 17.47 -23.45
N ALA A 559 -3.11 17.43 -24.38
CA ALA A 559 -4.53 17.19 -24.08
C ALA A 559 -4.86 15.85 -23.38
N GLY A 560 -4.01 14.84 -23.54
CA GLY A 560 -4.15 13.52 -22.90
C GLY A 560 -3.58 13.45 -21.48
N VAL A 561 -2.83 14.47 -21.03
CA VAL A 561 -2.29 14.56 -19.66
C VAL A 561 -3.20 15.46 -18.83
N ARG A 562 -3.91 14.87 -17.86
CA ARG A 562 -4.97 15.54 -17.09
C ARG A 562 -4.80 15.29 -15.60
N PHE A 563 -4.91 16.37 -14.84
CA PHE A 563 -4.89 16.36 -13.38
C PHE A 563 -6.20 16.94 -12.87
N GLU A 564 -6.91 16.19 -12.04
CA GLU A 564 -8.15 16.61 -11.40
C GLU A 564 -7.88 16.90 -9.92
N GLN A 565 -8.17 18.13 -9.49
CA GLN A 565 -7.98 18.64 -8.13
C GLN A 565 -6.57 18.35 -7.54
N PRO A 566 -5.45 18.63 -8.25
CA PRO A 566 -4.14 18.58 -7.61
C PRO A 566 -4.04 19.69 -6.56
N LEU A 567 -3.28 19.43 -5.49
CA LEU A 567 -3.10 20.37 -4.39
C LEU A 567 -1.65 20.42 -3.92
N GLY A 568 -1.25 21.59 -3.45
CA GLY A 568 -0.02 21.81 -2.69
C GLY A 568 -0.36 22.17 -1.25
N VAL A 569 0.41 21.70 -0.27
CA VAL A 569 0.19 22.04 1.14
C VAL A 569 1.50 22.51 1.76
N TYR A 570 1.52 23.73 2.30
CA TYR A 570 2.55 24.12 3.27
C TYR A 570 2.09 23.62 4.63
N LEU A 571 2.85 22.71 5.25
CA LEU A 571 2.51 22.20 6.57
C LEU A 571 3.00 23.20 7.63
N THR A 572 4.30 23.46 7.60
CA THR A 572 5.04 24.44 8.40
C THR A 572 6.49 24.50 7.85
N GLY A 573 7.45 25.06 8.58
CA GLY A 573 8.87 25.08 8.22
C GLY A 573 9.28 26.26 7.34
N LEU A 574 10.39 26.10 6.62
CA LEU A 574 11.12 27.21 5.98
C LEU A 574 10.92 27.29 4.46
N GLY A 575 10.14 26.38 3.90
CA GLY A 575 10.06 26.15 2.46
C GLY A 575 9.09 27.04 1.70
N THR A 576 9.21 27.04 0.38
CA THR A 576 8.23 27.66 -0.52
C THR A 576 8.03 26.79 -1.75
N MET A 577 6.79 26.52 -2.10
CA MET A 577 6.40 25.95 -3.39
C MET A 577 5.74 27.05 -4.21
N LYS A 578 6.33 27.47 -5.33
CA LYS A 578 5.79 28.59 -6.12
C LYS A 578 4.47 28.25 -6.82
N HIS A 579 4.32 26.99 -7.26
CA HIS A 579 3.16 26.51 -7.98
C HIS A 579 2.81 25.07 -7.58
N VAL A 580 1.53 24.72 -7.62
CA VAL A 580 1.09 23.33 -7.37
C VAL A 580 1.48 22.43 -8.54
N ILE A 581 1.16 22.84 -9.78
CA ILE A 581 1.43 22.08 -10.99
C ILE A 581 1.93 22.98 -12.11
N ASN A 582 3.06 22.62 -12.73
CA ASN A 582 3.68 23.43 -13.77
C ASN A 582 3.88 24.89 -13.32
N MET A 583 3.14 25.82 -13.95
CA MET A 583 3.13 27.25 -13.62
C MET A 583 1.76 27.70 -13.06
N ARG A 584 0.97 26.75 -12.51
CA ARG A 584 -0.41 26.97 -12.04
C ARG A 584 -0.56 26.63 -10.56
N GLY A 585 -1.50 27.33 -9.92
CA GLY A 585 -1.72 27.28 -8.48
C GLY A 585 -0.93 28.36 -7.76
N GLU A 586 -1.57 28.95 -6.76
CA GLU A 586 -0.94 29.95 -5.88
C GLU A 586 0.23 29.33 -5.10
N PRO A 587 1.22 30.13 -4.70
CA PRO A 587 2.33 29.64 -3.91
C PRO A 587 1.87 29.18 -2.53
N THR A 588 2.58 28.21 -1.94
CA THR A 588 2.48 27.85 -0.52
C THR A 588 3.79 28.20 0.17
N SER A 589 3.74 28.99 1.26
CA SER A 589 4.92 29.54 1.93
C SER A 589 4.61 29.97 3.38
N PRO A 590 5.64 30.15 4.24
CA PRO A 590 5.50 30.67 5.59
C PRO A 590 5.02 32.13 5.65
N THR A 591 5.15 32.90 4.55
CA THR A 591 4.85 34.33 4.52
C THR A 591 3.46 34.67 3.99
N LEU A 592 2.62 33.67 3.70
CA LEU A 592 1.25 33.95 3.28
C LEU A 592 0.49 34.63 4.42
N PRO A 593 -0.21 35.76 4.16
CA PRO A 593 -0.96 36.48 5.19
C PRO A 593 -2.21 35.68 5.55
N THR A 594 -2.08 34.74 6.47
CA THR A 594 -3.18 33.93 6.98
C THR A 594 -3.45 34.32 8.43
N LYS A 595 -4.73 34.28 8.83
CA LYS A 595 -5.17 34.50 10.22
C LYS A 595 -5.02 33.24 11.07
N ASP A 596 -4.47 32.17 10.50
CA ASP A 596 -4.41 30.83 11.04
C ASP A 596 -2.96 30.34 10.93
N PRO A 597 -2.27 30.01 12.03
CA PRO A 597 -0.87 29.55 12.01
C PRO A 597 -0.71 28.09 11.55
N GLY A 598 -1.78 27.38 11.16
CA GLY A 598 -1.75 25.98 10.73
C GLY A 598 -1.38 25.74 9.26
N ALA A 599 -1.54 24.50 8.79
CA ALA A 599 -1.24 24.11 7.42
C ALA A 599 -2.07 24.91 6.38
N HIS A 600 -1.46 25.15 5.21
CA HIS A 600 -2.02 25.95 4.12
C HIS A 600 -2.14 25.15 2.83
N PRO A 601 -3.30 24.50 2.61
CA PRO A 601 -3.59 23.84 1.35
C PRO A 601 -4.02 24.82 0.25
N VAL A 602 -3.53 24.59 -0.97
CA VAL A 602 -3.90 25.30 -2.19
C VAL A 602 -4.27 24.26 -3.25
N TRP A 603 -5.49 24.32 -3.76
CA TRP A 603 -5.98 23.46 -4.83
C TRP A 603 -5.95 24.17 -6.17
N VAL A 604 -5.67 23.44 -7.24
CA VAL A 604 -5.91 23.90 -8.60
C VAL A 604 -7.21 23.31 -9.09
N CYS A 605 -8.28 24.10 -8.96
CA CYS A 605 -9.57 23.78 -9.52
C CYS A 605 -9.62 24.27 -10.97
N GLU A 606 -9.98 23.41 -11.92
CA GLU A 606 -10.41 23.91 -13.23
C GLU A 606 -11.62 24.83 -13.01
N ALA A 607 -11.70 25.94 -13.74
CA ALA A 607 -12.86 26.82 -13.66
C ALA A 607 -14.10 26.00 -14.01
N ALA A 608 -14.97 25.75 -13.02
CA ALA A 608 -16.25 25.11 -13.25
C ALA A 608 -16.94 25.85 -14.41
N LYS A 609 -17.32 25.14 -15.47
CA LYS A 609 -18.26 25.70 -16.43
C LYS A 609 -19.48 26.15 -15.62
N ALA A 610 -19.84 27.42 -15.78
CA ALA A 610 -20.75 28.16 -14.90
C ALA A 610 -22.23 27.71 -14.94
N THR A 611 -22.53 26.41 -15.00
CA THR A 611 -23.91 25.91 -15.15
C THR A 611 -24.45 25.10 -13.98
N ASP A 612 -23.64 24.69 -13.01
CA ASP A 612 -24.15 23.91 -11.87
C ASP A 612 -24.18 24.74 -10.59
N ARG A 613 -25.19 25.62 -10.47
CA ARG A 613 -25.63 26.18 -9.18
C ARG A 613 -26.68 25.23 -8.58
N PRO A 614 -26.44 24.63 -7.40
CA PRO A 614 -27.53 24.05 -6.61
C PRO A 614 -28.38 25.17 -5.97
N PRO A 615 -29.67 24.94 -5.70
CA PRO A 615 -30.52 25.91 -5.04
C PRO A 615 -30.18 26.02 -3.54
N HIS A 616 -29.99 27.26 -3.10
CA HIS A 616 -30.09 27.84 -1.75
C HIS A 616 -29.91 26.95 -0.49
N ALA A 617 -28.95 27.36 0.34
CA ALA A 617 -28.65 26.85 1.68
C ALA A 617 -29.69 27.26 2.75
N ASP A 618 -29.93 26.36 3.72
CA ASP A 618 -30.57 26.61 5.02
C ASP A 618 -29.54 27.20 6.01
N PRO A 619 -29.77 28.39 6.61
CA PRO A 619 -28.76 29.08 7.40
C PRO A 619 -28.84 28.72 8.88
N ARG A 620 -28.39 27.53 9.30
CA ARG A 620 -28.11 27.23 10.73
C ARG A 620 -26.94 26.26 10.89
N VAL A 621 -25.71 26.77 10.85
CA VAL A 621 -24.53 26.10 11.42
C VAL A 621 -23.89 27.05 12.43
N GLY A 622 -23.80 26.58 13.67
CA GLY A 622 -23.23 27.31 14.79
C GLY A 622 -21.74 27.57 14.61
N LYS A 623 -21.29 28.67 15.22
CA LYS A 623 -19.89 29.07 15.33
C LYS A 623 -19.02 27.91 15.87
N ALA A 624 -17.96 27.57 15.15
CA ALA A 624 -16.81 26.89 15.74
C ALA A 624 -16.10 27.85 16.73
N PRO A 625 -15.70 27.41 17.93
CA PRO A 625 -14.84 28.21 18.80
C PRO A 625 -13.43 28.25 18.20
N GLY A 626 -12.83 29.44 18.20
CA GLY A 626 -11.46 29.65 17.74
C GLY A 626 -10.44 28.93 18.61
N GLY A 627 -9.52 28.21 17.98
CA GLY A 627 -8.37 27.60 18.62
C GLY A 627 -7.14 28.51 18.48
N ASN A 628 -6.55 28.87 19.62
CA ASN A 628 -5.15 29.29 19.70
C ASN A 628 -4.28 28.02 19.68
N VAL A 629 -3.22 27.97 18.88
CA VAL A 629 -2.15 26.95 19.02
C VAL A 629 -0.78 27.57 18.76
N TRP A 630 0.17 27.22 19.63
CA TRP A 630 1.58 27.61 19.67
C TRP A 630 2.47 26.46 19.18
N THR A 631 3.74 26.74 18.90
CA THR A 631 4.74 25.85 18.29
C THR A 631 5.33 24.83 19.26
N ASP A 632 5.52 23.58 18.83
CA ASP A 632 6.31 22.56 19.55
C ASP A 632 7.54 22.14 18.76
N GLY A 633 8.69 22.24 19.42
CA GLY A 633 9.80 21.33 19.21
C GLY A 633 9.66 20.24 20.26
N ASP A 634 9.18 19.08 19.82
CA ASP A 634 9.35 17.75 20.43
C ASP A 634 8.63 16.76 19.48
N LEU A 635 9.35 16.42 18.40
CA LEU A 635 9.16 15.21 17.59
C LEU A 635 10.30 14.25 17.91
#